data_AF-A0A7V9S7X0-F1
#
_entry.id   AF-A0A7V9S7X0-F1
#
_cell.length_a   1.000
_cell.length_b   1.000
_cell.length_c   1.000
_cell.angle_alpha   90.00
_cell.angle_beta   90.00
_cell.angle_gamma   90.00
#
_symmetry.space_group_name_H-M   'P 1'
#
loop_
_entity.id
_entity.type
_entity.pdbx_description
1 polymer ?
#
loop_
_entity_poly.entity_id
_entity_poly.type
_entity_poly.pdbx_seq_one_letter_code
_entity_poly.pdbx_strand_id
1 'polypeptide(L)'
;MRNQNQKGFTLVELMVVVTIIGVLAAIGIPRVFSYIRTSSTAEVSQDAANITGAVSGYAQPQLQTATVTAAQVTAKNVSPDISLTNEISTIIPQIQLPKDAHFNYAITATVASAGPATGDVVYCIIATGRANAAVAGGQVLYSSLASAQAGWDGHVNRTAYVNGQADLTGATAGGYCKADGTVQATFTP
;
A
#
# COMPACT_ATOMS: atom_id res chain seq x y z
N MET A 1 6.01 2.03 67.60
CA MET A 1 5.23 2.31 66.37
C MET A 1 6.14 3.07 65.42
N ARG A 2 6.51 2.48 64.28
CA ARG A 2 7.44 3.11 63.31
C ARG A 2 6.66 4.14 62.48
N ASN A 3 6.88 5.43 62.73
CA ASN A 3 6.38 6.50 61.85
C ASN A 3 7.14 6.43 60.53
N GLN A 4 6.47 5.99 59.47
CA GLN A 4 7.00 6.10 58.11
C GLN A 4 6.86 7.55 57.67
N ASN A 5 8.00 8.19 57.42
CA ASN A 5 8.11 9.57 56.96
C ASN A 5 7.61 9.64 55.51
N GLN A 6 6.30 9.78 55.31
CA GLN A 6 5.69 9.91 53.99
C GLN A 6 6.03 11.28 53.40
N LYS A 7 7.13 11.34 52.64
CA LYS A 7 7.44 12.48 51.77
C LYS A 7 6.41 12.49 50.64
N GLY A 8 5.41 13.36 50.74
CA GLY A 8 4.46 13.60 49.65
C GLY A 8 5.15 14.26 48.45
N PHE A 9 4.73 13.90 47.25
CA PHE A 9 5.16 14.52 45.99
C PHE A 9 4.73 15.99 45.98
N THR A 10 5.62 16.91 45.60
CA THR A 10 5.25 18.33 45.52
C THR A 10 4.45 18.60 44.24
N LEU A 11 3.51 19.54 44.29
CA LEU A 11 2.76 19.97 43.09
C LEU A 11 3.70 20.50 41.99
N VAL A 12 4.83 21.09 42.39
CA VAL A 12 5.85 21.61 41.47
C VAL A 12 6.56 20.48 40.73
N GLU A 13 6.93 19.39 41.41
CA GLU A 13 7.50 18.20 40.75
C GLU A 13 6.54 17.63 39.70
N LEU A 14 5.25 17.57 40.02
CA LEU A 14 4.25 17.07 39.09
C LEU A 14 4.07 17.99 37.87
N MET A 15 4.07 19.32 38.07
CA MET A 15 3.95 20.30 36.97
C MET A 15 5.12 20.23 35.98
N VAL A 16 6.35 20.08 36.47
CA VAL A 16 7.53 19.96 35.60
C VAL A 16 7.46 18.66 34.80
N VAL A 17 7.07 17.55 35.43
CA VAL A 17 6.95 16.24 34.75
C VAL A 17 5.89 16.28 33.63
N VAL A 18 4.71 16.85 33.89
CA VAL A 18 3.65 16.96 32.87
C VAL A 18 4.10 17.83 31.70
N THR A 19 4.86 18.90 31.97
CA THR A 19 5.41 19.77 30.91
C THR A 19 6.42 19.03 30.04
N ILE A 20 7.34 18.28 30.65
CA ILE A 20 8.33 17.47 29.91
C ILE A 20 7.62 16.40 29.06
N ILE A 21 6.65 15.69 29.63
CA ILE A 21 5.85 14.70 28.90
C ILE A 21 5.08 15.36 27.74
N GLY A 22 4.52 16.56 27.94
CA GLY A 22 3.82 17.31 26.90
C GLY A 22 4.71 17.62 25.68
N VAL A 23 5.95 18.09 25.92
CA VAL A 23 6.91 18.35 24.84
C VAL A 23 7.33 17.06 24.12
N LEU A 24 7.61 15.99 24.88
CA LEU A 24 7.98 14.69 24.30
C LEU A 24 6.84 14.09 23.47
N ALA A 25 5.60 14.18 23.95
CA ALA A 25 4.42 13.68 23.27
C ALA A 25 4.19 14.41 21.93
N ALA A 26 4.34 15.75 21.90
CA ALA A 26 4.14 16.55 20.70
C ALA A 26 5.05 16.13 19.54
N ILE A 27 6.31 15.75 19.82
CA ILE A 27 7.27 15.30 18.80
C ILE A 27 7.14 13.79 18.53
N GLY A 28 6.86 12.99 19.56
CA GLY A 28 6.85 11.53 19.48
C GLY A 28 5.63 10.95 18.76
N ILE A 29 4.43 11.44 19.09
CA ILE A 29 3.17 10.93 18.56
C ILE A 29 3.10 10.93 17.01
N PRO A 30 3.42 12.03 16.28
CA PRO A 30 3.32 12.03 14.81
C PRO A 30 4.27 11.02 14.14
N ARG A 31 5.44 10.77 14.73
CA ARG A 31 6.40 9.79 14.21
C ARG A 31 5.91 8.36 14.38
N VAL A 32 5.29 8.05 15.52
CA VAL A 32 4.73 6.72 15.79
C VAL A 32 3.62 6.38 14.79
N PHE A 33 2.72 7.31 14.48
CA PHE A 33 1.68 7.05 13.48
C PHE A 33 2.25 6.80 12.07
N SER A 34 3.25 7.58 11.66
CA SER A 34 3.90 7.40 10.35
C SER A 34 4.59 6.04 10.26
N TYR A 35 5.21 5.59 11.36
CA TYR A 35 5.84 4.26 11.44
C TYR A 35 4.81 3.13 11.33
N ILE A 36 3.71 3.20 12.09
CA ILE A 36 2.63 2.20 12.04
C ILE A 36 2.07 2.11 10.62
N ARG A 37 1.78 3.25 9.98
CA ARG A 37 1.28 3.31 8.60
C ARG A 37 2.27 2.73 7.59
N THR A 38 3.57 2.99 7.78
CA THR A 38 4.60 2.40 6.91
C THR A 38 4.63 0.88 7.07
N SER A 39 4.55 0.39 8.30
CA SER A 39 4.56 -1.05 8.58
C SER A 39 3.36 -1.78 7.99
N SER A 40 2.18 -1.16 7.94
CA SER A 40 1.00 -1.76 7.31
C SER A 40 1.16 -1.88 5.80
N THR A 41 1.89 -0.98 5.14
CA THR A 41 2.12 -1.08 3.68
C THR A 41 3.04 -2.24 3.26
N ALA A 42 3.67 -2.96 4.19
CA ALA A 42 4.46 -4.13 3.86
C ALA A 42 3.59 -5.25 3.24
N GLU A 43 2.34 -5.41 3.72
CA GLU A 43 1.41 -6.41 3.17
C GLU A 43 1.05 -6.12 1.71
N VAL A 44 0.92 -4.84 1.35
CA VAL A 44 0.62 -4.40 -0.02
C VAL A 44 1.66 -4.92 -1.01
N SER A 45 2.94 -4.86 -0.65
CA SER A 45 4.02 -5.31 -1.52
C SER A 45 3.96 -6.83 -1.76
N GLN A 46 3.66 -7.61 -0.73
CA GLN A 46 3.58 -9.06 -0.81
C GLN A 46 2.35 -9.51 -1.59
N ASP A 47 1.19 -8.94 -1.29
CA ASP A 47 -0.07 -9.30 -1.94
C ASP A 47 -0.07 -8.90 -3.41
N ALA A 48 0.41 -7.71 -3.76
CA ALA A 48 0.50 -7.27 -5.15
C ALA A 48 1.50 -8.12 -5.96
N ALA A 49 2.62 -8.52 -5.36
CA ALA A 49 3.55 -9.48 -5.96
C ALA A 49 2.88 -10.85 -6.18
N ASN A 50 2.12 -11.35 -5.20
CA ASN A 50 1.37 -12.60 -5.34
C ASN A 50 0.31 -12.50 -6.44
N ILE A 51 -0.42 -11.38 -6.54
CA ILE A 51 -1.43 -11.13 -7.58
C ILE A 51 -0.78 -11.16 -8.96
N THR A 52 0.28 -10.37 -9.18
CA THR A 52 0.98 -10.32 -10.47
C THR A 52 1.63 -11.67 -10.84
N GLY A 53 2.21 -12.36 -9.86
CA GLY A 53 2.74 -13.71 -10.03
C GLY A 53 1.67 -14.72 -10.44
N ALA A 54 0.51 -14.71 -9.78
CA ALA A 54 -0.60 -15.58 -10.11
C ALA A 54 -1.19 -15.30 -11.51
N VAL A 55 -1.26 -14.03 -11.93
CA VAL A 55 -1.63 -13.67 -13.31
C VAL A 55 -0.63 -14.25 -14.31
N SER A 56 0.66 -14.12 -14.06
CA SER A 56 1.69 -14.69 -14.94
C SER A 56 1.63 -16.22 -14.99
N GLY A 57 1.35 -16.88 -13.87
CA GLY A 57 1.19 -18.34 -13.77
C GLY A 57 -0.07 -18.85 -14.46
N TYR A 58 -1.12 -18.02 -14.58
CA TYR A 58 -2.32 -18.33 -15.34
C TYR A 58 -2.13 -18.15 -16.86
N ALA A 59 -1.48 -17.06 -17.26
CA ALA A 59 -1.28 -16.70 -18.66
C ALA A 59 -0.35 -17.66 -19.42
N GLN A 60 0.73 -18.12 -18.76
CA GLN A 60 1.74 -18.99 -19.35
C GLN A 60 1.21 -20.34 -19.90
N PRO A 61 0.54 -21.19 -19.10
CA PRO A 61 0.04 -22.49 -19.57
C PRO A 61 -1.08 -22.36 -20.62
N GLN A 62 -1.73 -21.19 -20.68
CA GLN A 62 -2.78 -20.90 -21.66
C GLN A 62 -2.24 -20.26 -22.95
N LEU A 63 -0.92 -20.07 -23.06
CA LEU A 63 -0.26 -19.43 -24.21
C LEU A 63 -0.87 -18.06 -24.55
N GLN A 64 -1.30 -17.30 -23.54
CA GLN A 64 -1.84 -15.98 -23.77
C GLN A 64 -0.75 -15.00 -24.18
N THR A 65 -1.09 -14.10 -25.11
CA THR A 65 -0.23 -12.96 -25.44
C THR A 65 -0.36 -11.88 -24.37
N ALA A 66 0.65 -11.02 -24.25
CA ALA A 66 0.62 -9.90 -23.31
C ALA A 66 -0.62 -9.01 -23.50
N THR A 67 -1.06 -8.78 -24.74
CA THR A 67 -2.27 -8.00 -25.05
C THR A 67 -3.53 -8.64 -24.48
N VAL A 68 -3.69 -9.96 -24.61
CA VAL A 68 -4.86 -10.69 -24.09
C VAL A 68 -4.85 -10.66 -22.57
N THR A 69 -3.71 -10.98 -21.95
CA THR A 69 -3.59 -11.00 -20.49
C THR A 69 -3.87 -9.63 -19.90
N ALA A 70 -3.28 -8.55 -20.44
CA ALA A 70 -3.54 -7.19 -19.99
C ALA A 70 -5.03 -6.83 -20.07
N ALA A 71 -5.71 -7.18 -21.17
CA ALA A 71 -7.13 -6.91 -21.36
C ALA A 71 -8.03 -7.69 -20.39
N GLN A 72 -7.66 -8.91 -20.02
CA GLN A 72 -8.45 -9.74 -19.10
C GLN A 72 -8.36 -9.28 -17.64
N VAL A 73 -7.19 -8.79 -17.22
CA VAL A 73 -6.92 -8.44 -15.82
C VAL A 73 -7.03 -6.96 -15.50
N THR A 74 -6.98 -6.08 -16.50
CA THR A 74 -7.18 -4.66 -16.28
C THR A 74 -8.59 -4.38 -15.77
N ALA A 75 -8.70 -3.42 -14.84
CA ALA A 75 -9.93 -3.09 -14.11
C ALA A 75 -10.53 -4.24 -13.29
N LYS A 76 -9.75 -5.29 -12.98
CA LYS A 76 -10.14 -6.33 -12.02
C LYS A 76 -9.80 -5.92 -10.60
N ASN A 77 -10.62 -6.38 -9.67
CA ASN A 77 -10.41 -6.18 -8.24
C ASN A 77 -9.95 -7.48 -7.58
N VAL A 78 -9.27 -7.33 -6.45
CA VAL A 78 -8.99 -8.41 -5.50
C VAL A 78 -9.38 -7.91 -4.12
N SER A 79 -10.41 -8.51 -3.54
CA SER A 79 -10.83 -8.20 -2.18
C SER A 79 -11.03 -9.44 -1.31
N PRO A 80 -10.83 -9.34 0.02
CA PRO A 80 -11.11 -10.44 0.94
C PRO A 80 -12.59 -10.84 1.00
N ASP A 81 -13.50 -9.90 0.71
CA ASP A 81 -14.93 -10.11 0.84
C ASP A 81 -15.59 -10.60 -0.47
N ILE A 82 -14.85 -10.63 -1.59
CA ILE A 82 -15.30 -11.05 -2.94
C ILE A 82 -16.62 -10.36 -3.35
N SER A 83 -16.89 -9.19 -2.78
CA SER A 83 -18.19 -8.49 -2.89
C SER A 83 -18.14 -7.32 -3.85
N LEU A 84 -16.97 -7.04 -4.44
CA LEU A 84 -16.84 -5.98 -5.43
C LEU A 84 -17.22 -6.51 -6.81
N THR A 85 -17.61 -5.60 -7.70
CA THR A 85 -17.76 -5.94 -9.12
C THR A 85 -16.38 -6.22 -9.71
N ASN A 86 -16.32 -7.06 -10.75
CA ASN A 86 -15.09 -7.36 -11.49
C ASN A 86 -13.96 -8.03 -10.69
N GLU A 87 -14.26 -8.93 -9.75
CA GLU A 87 -13.23 -9.71 -9.04
C GLU A 87 -12.42 -10.61 -9.98
N ILE A 88 -11.09 -10.64 -9.78
CA ILE A 88 -10.16 -11.48 -10.55
C ILE A 88 -10.39 -12.98 -10.31
N SER A 89 -11.01 -13.35 -9.18
CA SER A 89 -11.32 -14.73 -8.82
C SER A 89 -12.23 -15.43 -9.84
N THR A 90 -12.97 -14.66 -10.64
CA THR A 90 -13.76 -15.16 -11.79
C THR A 90 -12.91 -15.75 -12.91
N ILE A 91 -11.63 -15.35 -13.01
CA ILE A 91 -10.66 -15.82 -13.99
C ILE A 91 -9.63 -16.74 -13.31
N ILE A 92 -9.17 -16.34 -12.11
CA ILE A 92 -8.07 -16.95 -11.36
C ILE A 92 -8.57 -17.25 -9.93
N PRO A 93 -9.26 -18.39 -9.69
CA PRO A 93 -9.94 -18.66 -8.41
C PRO A 93 -9.01 -18.79 -7.20
N GLN A 94 -7.74 -19.15 -7.43
CA GLN A 94 -6.74 -19.32 -6.36
C GLN A 94 -6.26 -18.00 -5.73
N ILE A 95 -6.57 -16.85 -6.33
CA ILE A 95 -6.25 -15.55 -5.70
C ILE A 95 -7.37 -15.26 -4.69
N GLN A 96 -7.10 -15.57 -3.43
CA GLN A 96 -7.94 -15.20 -2.30
C GLN A 96 -7.08 -14.61 -1.20
N LEU A 97 -7.44 -13.40 -0.76
CA LEU A 97 -6.81 -12.74 0.36
C LEU A 97 -7.41 -13.26 1.67
N PRO A 98 -6.65 -13.28 2.78
CA PRO A 98 -7.21 -13.60 4.08
C PRO A 98 -8.29 -12.58 4.45
N LYS A 99 -9.35 -13.03 5.11
CA LYS A 99 -10.51 -12.19 5.49
C LYS A 99 -10.13 -10.93 6.26
N ASP A 100 -9.07 -11.02 7.06
CA ASP A 100 -8.58 -9.94 7.91
C ASP A 100 -7.57 -9.01 7.22
N ALA A 101 -7.28 -9.20 5.92
CA ALA A 101 -6.37 -8.32 5.19
C ALA A 101 -6.85 -6.86 5.25
N HIS A 102 -5.91 -5.91 5.33
CA HIS A 102 -6.27 -4.50 5.53
C HIS A 102 -6.52 -3.73 4.24
N PHE A 103 -6.28 -4.33 3.07
CA PHE A 103 -6.37 -3.63 1.79
C PHE A 103 -7.24 -4.38 0.78
N ASN A 104 -7.90 -3.61 -0.08
CA ASN A 104 -8.50 -4.06 -1.33
C ASN A 104 -7.62 -3.60 -2.49
N TYR A 105 -7.52 -4.39 -3.55
CA TYR A 105 -6.63 -4.09 -4.67
C TYR A 105 -7.43 -3.89 -5.96
N ALA A 106 -7.13 -2.81 -6.69
CA ALA A 106 -7.62 -2.57 -8.04
C ALA A 106 -6.45 -2.68 -9.02
N ILE A 107 -6.56 -3.58 -9.99
CA ILE A 107 -5.51 -3.90 -10.95
C ILE A 107 -5.74 -3.07 -12.22
N THR A 108 -4.71 -2.34 -12.64
CA THR A 108 -4.64 -1.79 -13.99
C THR A 108 -3.42 -2.37 -14.70
N ALA A 109 -3.60 -2.82 -15.93
CA ALA A 109 -2.57 -3.50 -16.70
C ALA A 109 -2.52 -3.00 -18.13
N THR A 110 -1.33 -2.97 -18.71
CA THR A 110 -1.10 -2.65 -20.12
C THR A 110 0.12 -3.39 -20.63
N VAL A 111 0.33 -3.39 -21.95
CA VAL A 111 1.57 -3.90 -22.54
C VAL A 111 2.58 -2.75 -22.58
N ALA A 112 3.77 -2.96 -22.04
CA ALA A 112 4.79 -1.92 -22.06
C ALA A 112 5.27 -1.65 -23.49
N SER A 113 5.26 -0.38 -23.88
CA SER A 113 5.73 0.12 -25.17
C SER A 113 7.14 0.70 -25.10
N ALA A 114 7.65 0.98 -23.89
CA ALA A 114 9.00 1.45 -23.68
C ALA A 114 9.51 1.12 -22.27
N GLY A 115 10.82 0.90 -22.16
CA GLY A 115 11.51 0.58 -20.91
C GLY A 115 11.94 -0.89 -20.80
N PRO A 116 12.39 -1.32 -19.61
CA PRO A 116 13.01 -2.63 -19.41
C PRO A 116 12.08 -3.83 -19.61
N ALA A 117 10.76 -3.66 -19.53
CA ALA A 117 9.78 -4.73 -19.73
C ALA A 117 9.02 -4.60 -21.08
N THR A 118 9.62 -3.96 -22.09
CA THR A 118 8.95 -3.71 -23.38
C THR A 118 8.46 -5.01 -24.01
N GLY A 119 7.16 -5.05 -24.37
CA GLY A 119 6.49 -6.24 -24.91
C GLY A 119 5.79 -7.12 -23.87
N ASP A 120 6.12 -6.96 -22.59
CA ASP A 120 5.49 -7.69 -21.49
C ASP A 120 4.28 -6.95 -20.91
N VAL A 121 3.48 -7.69 -20.14
CA VAL A 121 2.40 -7.09 -19.33
C VAL A 121 3.00 -6.41 -18.11
N VAL A 122 2.66 -5.14 -17.94
CA VAL A 122 3.05 -4.33 -16.79
C VAL A 122 1.82 -3.85 -16.05
N TYR A 123 2.00 -3.60 -14.75
CA TYR A 123 0.89 -3.37 -13.83
C TYR A 123 1.10 -2.09 -13.03
N CYS A 124 0.00 -1.38 -12.81
CA CYS A 124 -0.16 -0.47 -11.71
C CYS A 124 -1.35 -0.91 -10.85
N ILE A 125 -1.09 -1.27 -9.61
CA ILE A 125 -2.11 -1.75 -8.67
C ILE A 125 -2.31 -0.70 -7.61
N ILE A 126 -3.57 -0.34 -7.37
CA ILE A 126 -3.95 0.55 -6.27
C ILE A 126 -4.43 -0.33 -5.12
N ALA A 127 -3.72 -0.27 -3.99
CA ALA A 127 -4.18 -0.85 -2.73
C ALA A 127 -4.92 0.23 -1.93
N THR A 128 -6.19 -0.01 -1.59
CA THR A 128 -7.05 0.91 -0.84
C THR A 128 -7.32 0.33 0.56
N GLY A 129 -7.01 1.10 1.60
CA GLY A 129 -7.20 0.69 2.99
C GLY A 129 -8.66 0.45 3.34
N ARG A 130 -8.94 -0.69 3.95
CA ARG A 130 -10.26 -1.06 4.51
C ARG A 130 -10.46 -0.38 5.87
N ALA A 131 -11.63 -0.59 6.48
CA ALA A 131 -11.98 0.00 7.78
C ALA A 131 -11.02 -0.39 8.93
N ASN A 132 -10.36 -1.55 8.83
CA ASN A 132 -9.35 -2.02 9.78
C ASN A 132 -7.93 -1.52 9.46
N ALA A 133 -7.71 -0.81 8.35
CA ALA A 133 -6.40 -0.29 7.99
C ALA A 133 -6.02 0.92 8.85
N ALA A 134 -4.71 1.19 8.97
CA ALA A 134 -4.20 2.35 9.70
C ALA A 134 -4.71 3.70 9.15
N VAL A 135 -4.98 3.75 7.84
CA VAL A 135 -5.69 4.84 7.16
C VAL A 135 -6.79 4.22 6.31
N ALA A 136 -8.03 4.24 6.81
CA ALA A 136 -9.18 3.78 6.05
C ALA A 136 -9.38 4.66 4.80
N GLY A 137 -9.61 4.03 3.65
CA GLY A 137 -9.68 4.69 2.34
C GLY A 137 -8.32 5.10 1.76
N GLY A 138 -7.28 5.22 2.57
CA GLY A 138 -5.95 5.63 2.12
C GLY A 138 -5.37 4.69 1.07
N GLN A 139 -4.67 5.26 0.09
CA GLN A 139 -4.21 4.54 -1.10
C GLN A 139 -2.69 4.38 -1.16
N VAL A 140 -2.24 3.22 -1.61
CA VAL A 140 -0.85 2.87 -1.87
C VAL A 140 -0.75 2.36 -3.31
N LEU A 141 0.24 2.84 -4.05
CA LEU A 141 0.50 2.35 -5.41
C LEU A 141 1.52 1.23 -5.37
N TYR A 142 1.32 0.23 -6.22
CA TYR A 142 2.31 -0.79 -6.53
C TYR A 142 2.55 -0.82 -8.04
N SER A 143 3.80 -0.76 -8.45
CA SER A 143 4.20 -0.96 -9.85
C SER A 143 4.84 -2.33 -10.04
N SER A 144 4.62 -2.95 -11.21
CA SER A 144 5.23 -4.23 -11.59
C SER A 144 6.76 -4.21 -11.63
N LEU A 145 7.36 -3.04 -11.83
CA LEU A 145 8.81 -2.86 -11.77
C LEU A 145 9.15 -1.76 -10.78
N ALA A 146 10.26 -1.96 -10.07
CA ALA A 146 10.75 -1.01 -9.10
C ALA A 146 11.08 0.35 -9.74
N SER A 147 10.85 1.40 -8.95
CA SER A 147 11.07 2.81 -9.30
C SER A 147 11.97 3.47 -8.26
N ALA A 148 12.88 4.31 -8.74
CA ALA A 148 13.77 5.17 -7.96
C ALA A 148 13.26 6.61 -7.86
N GLN A 149 12.10 6.93 -8.46
CA GLN A 149 11.43 8.23 -8.26
C GLN A 149 11.18 8.54 -6.79
N ALA A 150 11.24 9.83 -6.43
CA ALA A 150 10.94 10.28 -5.07
C ALA A 150 9.54 9.84 -4.63
N GLY A 151 9.43 9.28 -3.42
CA GLY A 151 8.19 8.72 -2.87
C GLY A 151 7.97 7.23 -3.15
N TRP A 152 8.81 6.63 -4.01
CA TRP A 152 8.83 5.19 -4.24
C TRP A 152 9.87 4.52 -3.34
N ASP A 153 9.49 3.37 -2.76
CA ASP A 153 10.39 2.42 -2.12
C ASP A 153 10.31 1.10 -2.89
N GLY A 154 11.20 0.96 -3.87
CA GLY A 154 11.16 -0.16 -4.82
C GLY A 154 9.85 -0.15 -5.61
N HIS A 155 8.98 -1.13 -5.37
CA HIS A 155 7.74 -1.31 -6.12
C HIS A 155 6.57 -0.49 -5.58
N VAL A 156 6.69 0.16 -4.41
CA VAL A 156 5.53 0.80 -3.75
C VAL A 156 5.71 2.30 -3.57
N ASN A 157 4.65 3.07 -3.86
CA ASN A 157 4.52 4.46 -3.43
C ASN A 157 3.47 4.57 -2.34
N ARG A 158 3.92 4.95 -1.14
CA ARG A 158 3.09 5.08 0.07
C ARG A 158 3.08 6.48 0.65
N THR A 159 3.54 7.47 -0.12
CA THR A 159 3.71 8.85 0.36
C THR A 159 2.42 9.42 0.91
N ALA A 160 1.33 9.32 0.14
CA ALA A 160 0.01 9.80 0.55
C ALA A 160 -0.51 9.05 1.80
N TYR A 161 -0.40 7.72 1.81
CA TYR A 161 -0.83 6.87 2.92
C TYR A 161 -0.11 7.18 4.24
N VAL A 162 1.22 7.29 4.21
CA VAL A 162 2.00 7.61 5.41
C VAL A 162 1.63 8.99 5.97
N ASN A 163 1.35 9.93 5.08
CA ASN A 163 0.85 11.27 5.41
C ASN A 163 -0.63 11.30 5.85
N GLY A 164 -1.31 10.15 5.90
CA GLY A 164 -2.69 10.04 6.37
C GLY A 164 -3.73 10.55 5.37
N GLN A 165 -3.39 10.64 4.10
CA GLN A 165 -4.33 11.02 3.04
C GLN A 165 -5.23 9.83 2.69
N ALA A 166 -6.49 10.13 2.34
CA ALA A 166 -7.47 9.14 1.91
C ALA A 166 -7.45 8.89 0.38
N ASP A 167 -6.59 9.60 -0.34
CA ASP A 167 -6.42 9.52 -1.78
C ASP A 167 -4.92 9.53 -2.14
N LEU A 168 -4.60 9.62 -3.43
CA LEU A 168 -3.24 9.69 -3.94
C LEU A 168 -2.64 11.11 -3.89
N THR A 169 -3.16 12.02 -3.07
CA THR A 169 -2.61 13.37 -2.96
C THR A 169 -1.14 13.33 -2.53
N GLY A 170 -0.27 13.87 -3.40
CA GLY A 170 1.18 13.86 -3.20
C GLY A 170 1.89 12.59 -3.70
N ALA A 171 1.17 11.65 -4.32
CA ALA A 171 1.81 10.56 -5.06
C ALA A 171 2.49 11.09 -6.34
N THR A 172 3.58 10.44 -6.71
CA THR A 172 4.37 10.74 -7.90
C THR A 172 4.31 9.55 -8.86
N ALA A 173 4.36 9.82 -10.16
CA ALA A 173 4.51 8.74 -11.14
C ALA A 173 5.85 8.02 -10.92
N GLY A 174 5.90 6.73 -11.24
CA GLY A 174 7.08 5.89 -11.08
C GLY A 174 6.81 4.47 -11.55
N GLY A 175 7.85 3.80 -12.03
CA GLY A 175 7.74 2.53 -12.73
C GLY A 175 6.74 2.64 -13.89
N TYR A 176 5.77 1.73 -13.91
CA TYR A 176 4.64 1.73 -14.83
C TYR A 176 3.35 2.29 -14.22
N CYS A 177 3.45 3.08 -13.14
CA CYS A 177 2.33 3.78 -12.52
C CYS A 177 2.37 5.30 -12.77
N LYS A 178 1.22 5.87 -13.09
CA LYS A 178 0.98 7.32 -13.00
C LYS A 178 0.61 7.71 -11.58
N ALA A 179 0.68 9.01 -11.29
CA ALA A 179 0.32 9.57 -9.98
C ALA A 179 -1.17 9.39 -9.62
N ASP A 180 -2.04 9.21 -10.61
CA ASP A 180 -3.47 8.92 -10.43
C ASP A 180 -3.78 7.42 -10.19
N GLY A 181 -2.73 6.58 -10.15
CA GLY A 181 -2.85 5.14 -9.96
C GLY A 181 -3.21 4.35 -11.22
N THR A 182 -3.32 5.01 -12.38
CA THR A 182 -3.48 4.31 -13.66
C THR A 182 -2.15 3.79 -14.18
N VAL A 183 -2.17 2.66 -14.88
CA VAL A 183 -1.01 2.11 -15.56
C VAL A 183 -0.58 2.99 -16.74
N GLN A 184 0.73 3.06 -17.00
CA GLN A 184 1.33 3.63 -18.20
C GLN A 184 2.15 2.58 -18.95
N ALA A 185 2.26 2.71 -20.26
CA ALA A 185 3.03 1.78 -21.10
C ALA A 185 4.53 2.13 -21.16
N THR A 186 4.92 3.31 -20.68
CA THR A 186 6.30 3.78 -20.65
C THR A 186 6.84 3.78 -19.23
N PHE A 187 8.03 3.22 -19.05
CA PHE A 187 8.69 3.17 -17.76
C PHE A 187 9.18 4.55 -17.30
N THR A 188 8.87 4.90 -16.06
CA THR A 188 9.43 6.05 -15.35
C THR A 188 10.40 5.53 -14.29
N PRO A 189 11.71 5.76 -14.42
CA PRO A 189 12.73 5.09 -13.62
C PRO A 189 12.73 5.44 -12.14
#